data_AF-A0A941SR03-F1
#
_entry.id   AF-A0A941SR03-F1
#
_cell.length_a   1.000
_cell.length_b   1.000
_cell.length_c   1.000
_cell.angle_alpha   90.00
_cell.angle_beta   90.00
_cell.angle_gamma   90.00
#
_symmetry.space_group_name_H-M   'P 1'
#
loop_
_entity.id
_entity.type
_entity.pdbx_description
1 polymer ?
#
loop_
_entity_poly.entity_id
_entity_poly.type
_entity_poly.pdbx_seq_one_letter_code
_entity_poly.pdbx_strand_id
1 'polypeptide(L)'
;MIHLRSLAAALAVLALTGTVSAQPARPAMARPIVNAPPPIDAPALVGPSPAADSVRAAADRLSMRSQVSAERLARANADNPWTPWVAMQPVFGAAFTEQRLPRTARVFDDVLQGLSPAIGATKNANSRPRPLISDPSLLRCDALDPAIAAQSSFPSGHGAGGWAWALVLAELVPARADAILQRGRDFGDSRVLCGYHYPSDIEAGRMLAAGVIARLHADAAFRRDLDAARAELARAYPAH
;
A
#
# COMPACT_ATOMS: atom_id res chain seq x y z
N MET A 1 26.57 77.09 -0.66
CA MET A 1 25.36 76.62 -1.37
C MET A 1 25.58 75.14 -1.65
N ILE A 2 24.90 74.14 -1.08
CA ILE A 2 23.62 74.01 -0.37
C ILE A 2 23.82 72.86 0.66
N HIS A 3 23.35 73.07 1.89
CA HIS A 3 23.18 72.02 2.90
C HIS A 3 21.97 71.15 2.56
N LEU A 4 21.96 69.87 2.92
CA LEU A 4 20.93 69.33 3.84
C LEU A 4 21.23 67.88 4.28
N ARG A 5 21.10 67.70 5.60
CA ARG A 5 21.05 66.45 6.37
C ARG A 5 19.82 65.61 6.02
N SER A 6 19.89 64.29 6.18
CA SER A 6 18.72 63.48 6.55
C SER A 6 19.14 62.19 7.28
N LEU A 7 18.51 62.00 8.44
CA LEU A 7 18.57 60.85 9.36
C LEU A 7 17.59 59.73 8.92
N ALA A 8 17.71 58.59 9.63
CA ALA A 8 16.71 57.53 9.88
C ALA A 8 16.79 56.30 8.95
N ALA A 9 16.64 55.05 9.38
CA ALA A 9 16.33 54.46 10.69
C ALA A 9 16.91 53.02 10.72
N ALA A 10 17.43 52.59 11.88
CA ALA A 10 17.82 51.20 12.11
C ALA A 10 16.56 50.37 12.43
N LEU A 11 16.20 49.43 11.56
CA LEU A 11 15.21 48.39 11.84
C LEU A 11 15.90 47.26 12.61
N ALA A 12 15.66 47.16 13.91
CA ALA A 12 16.01 45.98 14.70
C ALA A 12 14.94 44.90 14.47
N VAL A 13 15.28 43.86 13.71
CA VAL A 13 14.45 42.65 13.57
C VAL A 13 14.73 41.75 14.77
N LEU A 14 13.81 41.72 15.73
CA LEU A 14 13.84 40.80 16.86
C LEU A 14 13.27 39.44 16.40
N ALA A 15 14.15 38.50 16.07
CA ALA A 15 13.74 37.14 15.73
C ALA A 15 13.36 36.37 17.01
N LEU A 16 12.05 36.21 17.25
CA LEU A 16 11.52 35.26 18.23
C LEU A 16 11.70 33.85 17.69
N THR A 17 12.75 33.16 18.12
CA THR A 17 12.94 31.74 17.85
C THR A 17 12.03 30.91 18.75
N GLY A 18 10.84 30.59 18.24
CA GLY A 18 9.98 29.58 18.84
C GLY A 18 10.67 28.21 18.78
N THR A 19 10.98 27.63 19.94
CA THR A 19 11.47 26.27 20.03
C THR A 19 10.32 25.30 19.76
N VAL A 20 10.26 24.75 18.55
CA VAL A 20 9.45 23.56 18.26
C VAL A 20 10.06 22.42 19.06
N SER A 21 9.37 21.99 20.11
CA SER A 21 9.69 20.77 20.85
C SER A 21 9.46 19.59 19.90
N ALA A 22 10.52 19.11 19.27
CA ALA A 22 10.50 17.91 18.46
C ALA A 22 10.20 16.73 19.39
N GLN A 23 9.07 16.06 19.16
CA GLN A 23 8.80 14.77 19.79
C GLN A 23 9.93 13.81 19.45
N PRO A 24 10.51 13.09 20.43
CA PRO A 24 11.58 12.14 20.14
C PRO A 24 11.01 11.06 19.23
N ALA A 25 11.54 10.98 18.01
CA ALA A 25 11.30 9.85 17.12
C ALA A 25 11.69 8.57 17.88
N ARG A 26 10.79 7.58 17.92
CA ARG A 26 11.16 6.25 18.45
C ARG A 26 12.40 5.78 17.67
N PRO A 27 13.44 5.27 18.34
CA PRO A 27 14.51 4.60 17.62
C PRO A 27 13.85 3.47 16.84
N ALA A 28 13.91 3.55 15.51
CA ALA A 28 13.59 2.42 14.67
C ALA A 28 14.49 1.29 15.17
N MET A 29 13.90 0.24 15.72
CA MET A 29 14.63 -0.99 15.93
C MET A 29 14.94 -1.54 14.53
N ALA A 30 16.03 -1.04 13.95
CA ALA A 30 16.65 -1.54 12.74
C ALA A 30 17.20 -2.93 13.04
N ARG A 31 16.32 -3.93 13.14
CA ARG A 31 16.73 -5.30 12.98
C ARG A 31 17.01 -5.49 11.49
N PRO A 32 18.11 -6.15 11.11
CA PRO A 32 18.33 -6.56 9.73
C PRO A 32 17.09 -7.31 9.26
N ILE A 33 16.54 -6.84 8.14
CA ILE A 33 15.43 -7.49 7.44
C ILE A 33 15.78 -8.96 7.32
N VAL A 34 14.86 -9.84 7.68
CA VAL A 34 15.01 -11.20 7.22
C VAL A 34 14.41 -11.32 5.84
N ASN A 35 15.22 -10.89 4.87
CA ASN A 35 15.15 -11.49 3.56
C ASN A 35 15.74 -12.89 3.75
N ALA A 36 14.90 -13.90 3.93
CA ALA A 36 15.33 -15.29 3.82
C ALA A 36 16.12 -15.42 2.51
N PRO A 37 17.44 -15.65 2.54
CA PRO A 37 18.22 -15.67 1.31
C PRO A 37 17.78 -16.84 0.42
N PRO A 38 17.73 -16.68 -0.91
CA PRO A 38 17.79 -15.42 -1.67
C PRO A 38 16.42 -14.70 -1.75
N PRO A 39 16.41 -13.38 -2.05
CA PRO A 39 15.18 -12.64 -2.36
C PRO A 39 14.42 -13.28 -3.52
N ILE A 40 13.09 -13.12 -3.54
CA ILE A 40 12.26 -13.66 -4.61
C ILE A 40 12.59 -12.97 -5.94
N ASP A 41 12.73 -13.76 -7.01
CA ASP A 41 12.80 -13.22 -8.38
C ASP A 41 11.38 -12.80 -8.81
N ALA A 42 11.00 -11.61 -8.35
CA ALA A 42 9.66 -11.06 -8.54
C ALA A 42 9.30 -10.85 -10.03
N PRO A 43 10.18 -10.27 -10.88
CA PRO A 43 9.91 -10.18 -12.32
C PRO A 43 9.71 -11.54 -12.99
N ALA A 44 10.54 -12.55 -12.66
CA ALA A 44 10.38 -13.88 -13.23
C ALA A 44 9.10 -14.58 -12.75
N LEU A 45 8.72 -14.38 -11.48
CA LEU A 45 7.51 -14.97 -10.92
C LEU A 45 6.25 -14.48 -11.63
N VAL A 46 6.13 -13.17 -11.87
CA VAL A 46 4.90 -12.61 -12.47
C VAL A 46 4.94 -12.44 -13.98
N GLY A 47 6.13 -12.52 -14.57
CA GLY A 47 6.32 -12.33 -16.01
C GLY A 47 6.10 -10.89 -16.47
N PRO A 48 6.09 -10.67 -17.80
CA PRO A 48 5.84 -9.35 -18.37
C PRO A 48 4.36 -8.98 -18.26
N SER A 49 4.09 -7.68 -18.23
CA SER A 49 2.73 -7.17 -18.37
C SER A 49 2.12 -7.57 -19.73
N PRO A 50 0.79 -7.74 -19.84
CA PRO A 50 0.16 -8.07 -21.12
C PRO A 50 0.55 -7.10 -22.24
N ALA A 51 0.94 -7.65 -23.40
CA ALA A 51 1.22 -6.85 -24.60
C ALA A 51 -0.02 -6.04 -25.00
N ALA A 52 0.19 -4.80 -25.48
CA ALA A 52 -0.88 -3.82 -25.66
C ALA A 52 -1.98 -4.26 -26.66
N ASP A 53 -1.58 -5.03 -27.67
CA ASP A 53 -2.37 -5.62 -28.75
C ASP A 53 -2.94 -7.01 -28.43
N SER A 54 -2.59 -7.58 -27.26
CA SER A 54 -3.09 -8.90 -26.85
C SER A 54 -4.58 -8.87 -26.50
N VAL A 55 -5.22 -10.04 -26.66
CA VAL A 55 -6.60 -10.27 -26.19
C VAL A 55 -6.74 -9.98 -24.70
N ARG A 56 -5.71 -10.30 -23.90
CA ARG A 56 -5.69 -10.03 -22.46
C ARG A 56 -5.77 -8.53 -22.17
N ALA A 57 -4.99 -7.70 -22.86
CA ALA A 57 -5.05 -6.26 -22.70
C ALA A 57 -6.40 -5.67 -23.17
N ALA A 58 -7.03 -6.25 -24.20
CA ALA A 58 -8.37 -5.87 -24.62
C ALA A 58 -9.43 -6.21 -23.55
N ALA A 59 -9.37 -7.41 -22.96
CA ALA A 59 -10.27 -7.85 -21.90
C ALA A 59 -10.15 -7.00 -20.62
N ASP A 60 -8.91 -6.63 -20.25
CA ASP A 60 -8.66 -5.70 -19.15
C ASP A 60 -9.41 -4.37 -19.35
N ARG A 61 -9.23 -3.74 -20.53
CA ARG A 61 -9.89 -2.45 -20.86
C ARG A 61 -11.40 -2.55 -20.86
N LEU A 62 -11.96 -3.63 -21.40
CA LEU A 62 -13.41 -3.83 -21.43
C LEU A 62 -14.01 -3.95 -20.03
N SER A 63 -13.36 -4.72 -19.14
CA SER A 63 -13.85 -4.98 -17.78
C SER A 63 -13.93 -3.70 -16.93
N MET A 64 -13.11 -2.70 -17.23
CA MET A 64 -13.06 -1.43 -16.51
C MET A 64 -14.23 -0.48 -16.82
N ARG A 65 -15.05 -0.75 -17.84
CA ARG A 65 -16.16 0.12 -18.26
C ARG A 65 -17.47 -0.16 -17.54
N SER A 66 -17.42 -0.92 -16.45
CA SER A 66 -18.59 -1.31 -15.67
C SER A 66 -19.17 -0.14 -14.88
N GLN A 67 -20.50 -0.03 -14.84
CA GLN A 67 -21.19 0.90 -13.94
C GLN A 67 -21.13 0.37 -12.50
N VAL A 68 -20.96 1.26 -11.53
CA VAL A 68 -20.92 0.92 -10.10
C VAL A 68 -21.82 1.84 -9.30
N SER A 69 -22.31 1.35 -8.16
CA SER A 69 -23.10 2.18 -7.24
C SER A 69 -22.24 3.29 -6.62
N ALA A 70 -22.89 4.39 -6.23
CA ALA A 70 -22.23 5.49 -5.51
C ALA A 70 -21.52 5.00 -4.23
N GLU A 71 -22.11 4.03 -3.53
CA GLU A 71 -21.50 3.41 -2.35
C GLU A 71 -20.22 2.65 -2.68
N ARG A 72 -20.20 1.88 -3.78
CA ARG A 72 -18.98 1.14 -4.18
C ARG A 72 -17.87 2.11 -4.59
N LEU A 73 -18.23 3.22 -5.25
CA LEU A 73 -17.29 4.28 -5.60
C LEU A 73 -16.74 4.98 -4.37
N ALA A 74 -17.58 5.31 -3.39
CA ALA A 74 -17.14 5.90 -2.12
C ALA A 74 -16.17 4.98 -1.37
N ARG A 75 -16.46 3.67 -1.32
CA ARG A 75 -15.52 2.67 -0.77
C ARG A 75 -14.21 2.62 -1.56
N ALA A 76 -14.28 2.66 -2.90
CA ALA A 76 -13.08 2.64 -3.73
C ALA A 76 -12.17 3.85 -3.48
N ASN A 77 -12.77 5.02 -3.25
CA ASN A 77 -12.03 6.22 -2.88
C ASN A 77 -11.44 6.13 -1.45
N ALA A 78 -12.19 5.58 -0.49
CA ALA A 78 -11.70 5.36 0.87
C ALA A 78 -10.52 4.37 0.93
N ASP A 79 -10.37 3.50 -0.08
CA ASP A 79 -9.26 2.55 -0.23
C ASP A 79 -7.98 3.18 -0.80
N ASN A 80 -7.94 4.49 -1.03
CA ASN A 80 -6.77 5.16 -1.61
C ASN A 80 -5.52 5.11 -0.72
N PRO A 81 -5.59 5.34 0.61
CA PRO A 81 -4.43 5.22 1.47
C PRO A 81 -3.88 3.78 1.47
N TRP A 82 -2.61 3.63 1.08
CA TRP A 82 -1.95 2.33 1.03
C TRP A 82 -1.41 1.94 2.41
N THR A 83 -2.31 1.51 3.31
CA THR A 83 -1.94 1.02 4.64
C THR A 83 -2.76 -0.21 5.03
N PRO A 84 -2.21 -1.13 5.84
CA PRO A 84 -2.97 -2.27 6.34
C PRO A 84 -4.15 -1.84 7.21
N TRP A 85 -3.98 -0.73 7.95
CA TRP A 85 -4.98 -0.19 8.85
C TRP A 85 -6.21 0.28 8.10
N VAL A 86 -6.06 0.98 6.96
CA VAL A 86 -7.19 1.37 6.11
C VAL A 86 -7.77 0.18 5.36
N ALA A 87 -6.91 -0.69 4.81
CA ALA A 87 -7.36 -1.85 4.05
C ALA A 87 -8.26 -2.76 4.89
N MET A 88 -7.91 -3.02 6.15
CA MET A 88 -8.55 -4.06 6.97
C MET A 88 -9.51 -3.51 8.03
N GLN A 89 -9.58 -2.18 8.23
CA GLN A 89 -10.54 -1.56 9.15
C GLN A 89 -11.99 -2.05 8.93
N PRO A 90 -12.51 -2.23 7.69
CA PRO A 90 -13.90 -2.69 7.52
C PRO A 90 -14.20 -4.06 8.13
N VAL A 91 -13.19 -4.90 8.36
CA VAL A 91 -13.34 -6.24 8.96
C VAL A 91 -13.12 -6.20 10.48
N PHE A 92 -12.26 -5.31 10.97
CA PHE A 92 -11.82 -5.27 12.36
C PHE A 92 -12.35 -4.07 13.17
N GLY A 93 -13.02 -3.12 12.52
CA GLY A 93 -13.60 -1.93 13.13
C GLY A 93 -12.58 -0.87 13.55
N ALA A 94 -13.08 0.19 14.20
CA ALA A 94 -12.30 1.38 14.55
C ALA A 94 -11.15 1.14 15.55
N ALA A 95 -11.17 0.02 16.28
CA ALA A 95 -10.10 -0.36 17.19
C ALA A 95 -8.87 -0.94 16.49
N PHE A 96 -8.96 -1.25 15.20
CA PHE A 96 -7.87 -1.80 14.40
C PHE A 96 -6.87 -0.70 14.02
N THR A 97 -5.99 -0.37 14.95
CA THR A 97 -4.99 0.69 14.78
C THR A 97 -3.62 0.23 15.26
N GLU A 98 -2.59 0.84 14.67
CA GLU A 98 -1.19 0.58 15.01
C GLU A 98 -0.90 0.74 16.51
N GLN A 99 -1.48 1.77 17.13
CA GLN A 99 -1.26 2.09 18.55
C GLN A 99 -1.82 1.02 19.48
N ARG A 100 -2.90 0.35 19.07
CA ARG A 100 -3.56 -0.70 19.87
C ARG A 100 -3.03 -2.09 19.57
N LEU A 101 -2.39 -2.28 18.42
CA LEU A 101 -1.91 -3.56 17.92
C LEU A 101 -0.40 -3.50 17.56
N PRO A 102 0.49 -3.15 18.50
CA PRO A 102 1.92 -2.98 18.20
C PRO A 102 2.63 -4.27 17.75
N ARG A 103 2.16 -5.47 18.15
CA ARG A 103 2.73 -6.73 17.65
C ARG A 103 2.29 -7.01 16.23
N THR A 104 1.03 -6.71 15.92
CA THR A 104 0.51 -6.81 14.55
C THR A 104 1.16 -5.78 13.63
N ALA A 105 1.40 -4.55 14.12
CA ALA A 105 2.13 -3.52 13.39
C ALA A 105 3.52 -4.00 12.96
N ARG A 106 4.22 -4.69 13.86
CA ARG A 106 5.53 -5.28 13.57
C ARG A 106 5.47 -6.27 12.40
N VAL A 107 4.46 -7.13 12.38
CA VAL A 107 4.26 -8.06 11.26
C VAL A 107 3.99 -7.32 9.95
N PHE A 108 3.20 -6.25 9.97
CA PHE A 108 2.97 -5.44 8.78
C PHE A 108 4.23 -4.74 8.27
N ASP A 109 5.10 -4.27 9.16
CA ASP A 109 6.39 -3.71 8.77
C ASP A 109 7.25 -4.75 8.06
N ASP A 110 7.30 -5.99 8.57
CA ASP A 110 8.06 -7.06 7.94
C ASP A 110 7.48 -7.43 6.56
N VAL A 111 6.15 -7.48 6.44
CA VAL A 111 5.47 -7.65 5.14
C VAL A 111 5.85 -6.54 4.15
N LEU A 112 5.81 -5.27 4.58
CA LEU A 112 6.14 -4.13 3.72
C LEU A 112 7.61 -4.12 3.30
N GLN A 113 8.52 -4.51 4.20
CA GLN A 113 9.95 -4.64 3.91
C GLN A 113 10.23 -5.71 2.86
N GLY A 114 9.51 -6.84 2.88
CA GLY A 114 9.62 -7.88 1.85
C GLY A 114 8.94 -7.49 0.53
N LEU A 115 7.79 -6.82 0.61
CA LEU A 115 6.94 -6.57 -0.55
C LEU A 115 7.42 -5.38 -1.40
N SER A 116 7.91 -4.31 -0.78
CA SER A 116 8.25 -3.07 -1.49
C SER A 116 9.39 -3.25 -2.51
N PRO A 117 10.51 -3.93 -2.20
CA PRO A 117 11.56 -4.19 -3.18
C PRO A 117 11.07 -5.08 -4.33
N ALA A 118 10.23 -6.07 -4.02
CA ALA A 118 9.68 -7.00 -5.01
C ALA A 118 8.74 -6.29 -6.01
N ILE A 119 7.88 -5.39 -5.52
CA ILE A 119 7.05 -4.52 -6.36
C ILE A 119 7.95 -3.62 -7.21
N GLY A 120 8.94 -2.96 -6.59
CA GLY A 120 9.84 -2.04 -7.27
C GLY A 120 10.62 -2.70 -8.41
N ALA A 121 11.22 -3.87 -8.16
CA ALA A 121 11.93 -4.64 -9.17
C ALA A 121 11.02 -4.99 -10.36
N THR A 122 9.80 -5.42 -10.08
CA THR A 122 8.83 -5.78 -11.13
C THR A 122 8.35 -4.58 -11.93
N LYS A 123 8.11 -3.43 -11.26
CA LYS A 123 7.80 -2.17 -11.94
C LYS A 123 8.94 -1.69 -12.83
N ASN A 124 10.18 -1.81 -12.38
CA ASN A 124 11.34 -1.41 -13.18
C ASN A 124 11.52 -2.30 -14.43
N ALA A 125 11.12 -3.57 -14.34
CA ALA A 125 11.13 -4.50 -15.47
C ALA A 125 9.97 -4.28 -16.46
N ASN A 126 8.97 -3.45 -16.13
CA ASN A 126 7.76 -3.26 -16.92
C ASN A 126 7.38 -1.79 -17.07
N SER A 127 7.30 -1.25 -18.27
CA SER A 127 6.90 0.16 -18.50
C SER A 127 5.45 0.30 -18.96
N ARG A 128 4.48 -0.21 -18.19
CA ARG A 128 3.06 -0.19 -18.58
C ARG A 128 2.37 1.09 -18.10
N PRO A 129 1.83 1.96 -18.99
CA PRO A 129 1.09 3.15 -18.58
C PRO A 129 -0.20 2.76 -17.82
N ARG A 130 -0.65 3.60 -16.89
CA ARG A 130 -1.89 3.36 -16.13
C ARG A 130 -3.15 3.54 -16.98
N PRO A 131 -4.25 2.84 -16.68
CA PRO A 131 -5.48 2.93 -17.46
C PRO A 131 -6.02 4.35 -17.61
N LEU A 132 -6.10 5.12 -16.53
CA LEU A 132 -6.60 6.51 -16.54
C LEU A 132 -5.74 7.48 -17.38
N ILE A 133 -4.50 7.11 -17.73
CA ILE A 133 -3.64 7.85 -18.66
C ILE A 133 -3.96 7.45 -20.09
N SER A 134 -4.14 6.15 -20.33
CA SER A 134 -4.45 5.61 -21.65
C SER A 134 -5.89 5.87 -22.11
N ASP A 135 -6.83 5.99 -21.17
CA ASP A 135 -8.24 6.27 -21.41
C ASP A 135 -8.78 7.25 -20.35
N PRO A 136 -8.74 8.57 -20.64
CA PRO A 136 -9.26 9.60 -19.74
C PRO A 136 -10.76 9.55 -19.49
N SER A 137 -11.53 8.74 -20.25
CA SER A 137 -12.98 8.59 -20.06
C SER A 137 -13.35 7.64 -18.93
N LEU A 138 -12.38 6.89 -18.39
CA LEU A 138 -12.59 5.98 -17.28
C LEU A 138 -13.01 6.73 -16.01
N LEU A 139 -13.79 6.05 -15.17
CA LEU A 139 -14.20 6.54 -13.87
C LEU A 139 -12.97 6.83 -13.00
N ARG A 140 -13.03 7.94 -12.25
CA ARG A 140 -11.97 8.38 -11.33
C ARG A 140 -12.55 8.59 -9.94
N CYS A 141 -11.81 8.15 -8.94
CA CYS A 141 -12.17 8.36 -7.54
C CYS A 141 -11.60 9.67 -6.99
N ASP A 142 -10.46 10.11 -7.52
CA ASP A 142 -9.70 11.26 -7.08
C ASP A 142 -8.87 11.89 -8.22
N ALA A 143 -8.19 13.00 -7.89
CA ALA A 143 -7.20 13.59 -8.77
C ALA A 143 -5.96 12.70 -8.86
N LEU A 144 -5.36 12.60 -10.05
CA LEU A 144 -4.18 11.78 -10.26
C LEU A 144 -2.95 12.55 -9.80
N ASP A 145 -2.20 11.96 -8.87
CA ASP A 145 -0.86 12.40 -8.52
C ASP A 145 0.12 12.20 -9.71
N PRO A 146 0.79 13.26 -10.20
CA PRO A 146 1.79 13.16 -11.27
C PRO A 146 2.92 12.16 -10.99
N ALA A 147 3.35 12.01 -9.73
CA ALA A 147 4.38 11.05 -9.36
C ALA A 147 3.89 9.61 -9.52
N ILE A 148 2.62 9.35 -9.22
CA ILE A 148 1.98 8.05 -9.45
C ILE A 148 1.77 7.80 -10.94
N ALA A 149 1.44 8.84 -11.72
CA ALA A 149 1.27 8.77 -13.16
C ALA A 149 2.55 8.35 -13.90
N ALA A 150 3.71 8.78 -13.42
CA ALA A 150 5.02 8.48 -13.99
C ALA A 150 5.50 7.04 -13.71
N GLN A 151 4.88 6.34 -12.76
CA GLN A 151 5.23 4.97 -12.42
C GLN A 151 4.46 3.96 -13.24
N SER A 152 5.09 2.81 -13.50
CA SER A 152 4.42 1.67 -14.13
C SER A 152 3.17 1.23 -13.35
N SER A 153 2.14 0.83 -14.10
CA SER A 153 0.94 0.21 -13.55
C SER A 153 1.16 -1.24 -13.12
N PHE A 154 2.13 -1.96 -13.71
CA PHE A 154 2.31 -3.39 -13.49
C PHE A 154 3.52 -3.69 -12.58
N PRO A 155 3.38 -4.50 -11.52
CA PRO A 155 2.15 -5.00 -10.94
C PRO A 155 1.52 -3.92 -10.06
N SER A 156 0.30 -4.15 -9.57
CA SER A 156 -0.32 -3.23 -8.62
C SER A 156 0.28 -3.36 -7.22
N GLY A 157 0.77 -2.24 -6.67
CA GLY A 157 1.23 -2.17 -5.28
C GLY A 157 0.09 -2.27 -4.27
N HIS A 158 -1.05 -1.61 -4.54
CA HIS A 158 -2.28 -1.77 -3.74
C HIS A 158 -2.82 -3.19 -3.79
N GLY A 159 -2.87 -3.80 -4.98
CA GLY A 159 -3.29 -5.20 -5.14
C GLY A 159 -2.39 -6.16 -4.36
N ALA A 160 -1.08 -5.95 -4.42
CA ALA A 160 -0.11 -6.74 -3.66
C ALA A 160 -0.23 -6.51 -2.15
N GLY A 161 -0.27 -5.26 -1.68
CA GLY A 161 -0.37 -4.92 -0.26
C GLY A 161 -1.66 -5.45 0.37
N GLY A 162 -2.81 -5.16 -0.24
CA GLY A 162 -4.12 -5.63 0.23
C GLY A 162 -4.19 -7.15 0.36
N TRP A 163 -3.61 -7.88 -0.59
CA TRP A 163 -3.57 -9.34 -0.54
C TRP A 163 -2.57 -9.87 0.49
N ALA A 164 -1.37 -9.30 0.58
CA ALA A 164 -0.36 -9.71 1.55
C ALA A 164 -0.87 -9.56 2.99
N TRP A 165 -1.48 -8.41 3.31
CA TRP A 165 -2.08 -8.19 4.63
C TRP A 165 -3.25 -9.13 4.91
N ALA A 166 -4.06 -9.44 3.89
CA ALA A 166 -5.18 -10.37 4.03
C ALA A 166 -4.69 -11.79 4.33
N LEU A 167 -3.69 -12.29 3.59
CA LEU A 167 -3.14 -13.63 3.80
C LEU A 167 -2.62 -13.80 5.23
N VAL A 168 -1.84 -12.83 5.72
CA VAL A 168 -1.31 -12.88 7.09
C VAL A 168 -2.41 -12.79 8.13
N LEU A 169 -3.37 -11.86 7.99
CA LEU A 169 -4.46 -11.75 8.97
C LEU A 169 -5.42 -12.94 8.94
N ALA A 170 -5.63 -13.57 7.78
CA ALA A 170 -6.45 -14.78 7.67
C ALA A 170 -5.81 -15.96 8.43
N GLU A 171 -4.49 -16.05 8.45
CA GLU A 171 -3.77 -17.01 9.29
C GLU A 171 -3.86 -16.66 10.79
N LEU A 172 -3.72 -15.38 11.13
CA LEU A 172 -3.70 -14.93 12.53
C LEU A 172 -5.10 -14.91 13.18
N VAL A 173 -6.17 -14.74 12.39
CA VAL A 173 -7.57 -14.66 12.84
C VAL A 173 -8.46 -15.56 11.97
N PRO A 174 -8.32 -16.89 12.07
CA PRO A 174 -8.98 -17.84 11.18
C PRO A 174 -10.51 -17.76 11.23
N ALA A 175 -11.10 -17.39 12.37
CA ALA A 175 -12.53 -17.18 12.52
C ALA A 175 -13.10 -16.07 11.62
N ARG A 176 -12.25 -15.20 11.05
CA ARG A 176 -12.64 -14.12 10.12
C ARG A 176 -12.00 -14.29 8.74
N ALA A 177 -11.36 -15.43 8.45
CA ALA A 177 -10.55 -15.61 7.25
C ALA A 177 -11.28 -15.25 5.95
N ASP A 178 -12.52 -15.71 5.77
CA ASP A 178 -13.29 -15.42 4.56
C ASP A 178 -13.53 -13.91 4.36
N ALA A 179 -13.95 -13.22 5.43
CA ALA A 179 -14.18 -11.77 5.39
C ALA A 179 -12.88 -11.00 5.12
N ILE A 180 -11.76 -11.46 5.71
CA ILE A 180 -10.43 -10.87 5.51
C ILE A 180 -9.98 -11.03 4.04
N LEU A 181 -10.10 -12.23 3.49
CA LEU A 181 -9.68 -12.52 2.12
C LEU A 181 -10.56 -11.80 1.10
N GLN A 182 -11.88 -11.77 1.30
CA GLN A 182 -12.79 -10.96 0.48
C GLN A 182 -12.40 -9.48 0.53
N ARG A 183 -12.11 -8.95 1.72
CA ARG A 183 -11.72 -7.55 1.87
C ARG A 183 -10.40 -7.22 1.19
N GLY A 184 -9.40 -8.09 1.31
CA GLY A 184 -8.10 -7.96 0.63
C GLY A 184 -8.25 -7.96 -0.90
N ARG A 185 -9.11 -8.82 -1.43
CA ARG A 185 -9.48 -8.83 -2.85
C ARG A 185 -10.08 -7.49 -3.27
N ASP A 186 -11.07 -7.02 -2.52
CA ASP A 186 -11.81 -5.79 -2.81
C ASP A 186 -10.95 -4.52 -2.76
N PHE A 187 -9.97 -4.47 -1.85
CA PHE A 187 -9.02 -3.35 -1.76
C PHE A 187 -8.21 -3.18 -3.05
N GLY A 188 -7.77 -4.29 -3.65
CA GLY A 188 -7.15 -4.28 -4.98
C GLY A 188 -8.13 -3.88 -6.08
N ASP A 189 -9.32 -4.49 -6.09
CA ASP A 189 -10.34 -4.23 -7.13
C ASP A 189 -10.82 -2.77 -7.13
N SER A 190 -10.80 -2.09 -5.98
CA SER A 190 -11.05 -0.64 -5.89
C SER A 190 -10.15 0.16 -6.83
N ARG A 191 -8.91 -0.28 -7.07
CA ARG A 191 -7.99 0.42 -7.98
C ARG A 191 -8.32 0.24 -9.46
N VAL A 192 -9.01 -0.84 -9.80
CA VAL A 192 -9.55 -1.05 -11.15
C VAL A 192 -10.69 -0.08 -11.38
N LEU A 193 -11.61 0.01 -10.43
CA LEU A 193 -12.76 0.93 -10.52
C LEU A 193 -12.33 2.41 -10.58
N CYS A 194 -11.27 2.78 -9.87
CA CYS A 194 -10.73 4.13 -9.89
C CYS A 194 -9.79 4.41 -11.10
N GLY A 195 -9.63 3.47 -12.03
CA GLY A 195 -8.81 3.65 -13.24
C GLY A 195 -7.29 3.56 -13.02
N TYR A 196 -6.81 3.19 -11.83
CA TYR A 196 -5.38 3.20 -11.49
C TYR A 196 -4.61 1.99 -11.99
N HIS A 197 -5.29 0.85 -12.11
CA HIS A 197 -4.70 -0.45 -12.42
C HIS A 197 -5.63 -1.26 -13.31
N TYR A 198 -5.05 -2.00 -14.26
CA TYR A 198 -5.78 -3.01 -15.01
C TYR A 198 -6.06 -4.24 -14.12
N PRO A 199 -7.10 -5.05 -14.41
CA PRO A 199 -7.34 -6.30 -13.70
C PRO A 199 -6.11 -7.23 -13.64
N SER A 200 -5.34 -7.34 -14.73
CA SER A 200 -4.08 -8.09 -14.75
C SER A 200 -2.99 -7.53 -13.84
N ASP A 201 -2.93 -6.22 -13.59
CA ASP A 201 -1.97 -5.65 -12.63
C ASP A 201 -2.30 -6.11 -11.20
N ILE A 202 -3.60 -6.24 -10.89
CA ILE A 202 -4.09 -6.73 -9.59
C ILE A 202 -3.78 -8.21 -9.42
N GLU A 203 -4.05 -9.02 -10.45
CA GLU A 203 -3.73 -10.45 -10.44
C GLU A 203 -2.24 -10.70 -10.20
N ALA A 204 -1.38 -10.01 -10.95
CA ALA A 204 0.07 -10.08 -10.76
C ALA A 204 0.49 -9.63 -9.36
N GLY A 205 -0.13 -8.57 -8.83
CA GLY A 205 0.12 -8.11 -7.46
C GLY A 205 -0.22 -9.17 -6.41
N ARG A 206 -1.36 -9.87 -6.55
CA ARG A 206 -1.77 -10.95 -5.66
C ARG A 206 -0.80 -12.14 -5.71
N MET A 207 -0.37 -12.53 -6.91
CA MET A 207 0.59 -13.62 -7.09
C MET A 207 1.95 -13.27 -6.47
N LEU A 208 2.42 -12.04 -6.69
CA LEU A 208 3.64 -11.53 -6.07
C LEU A 208 3.55 -11.56 -4.54
N ALA A 209 2.45 -11.06 -3.98
CA ALA A 209 2.21 -11.05 -2.54
C ALA A 209 2.23 -12.46 -1.95
N ALA A 210 1.57 -13.44 -2.58
CA ALA A 210 1.59 -14.82 -2.13
C ALA A 210 3.02 -15.39 -2.10
N GLY A 211 3.82 -15.13 -3.13
CA GLY A 211 5.23 -15.53 -3.18
C GLY A 211 6.07 -14.87 -2.07
N VAL A 212 5.89 -13.57 -1.85
CA VAL A 212 6.60 -12.83 -0.78
C VAL A 212 6.22 -13.37 0.60
N ILE A 213 4.94 -13.55 0.89
CA ILE A 213 4.47 -14.12 2.16
C ILE A 213 5.05 -15.52 2.38
N ALA A 214 5.06 -16.37 1.35
CA ALA A 214 5.69 -17.69 1.45
C ALA A 214 7.19 -17.63 1.78
N ARG A 215 7.93 -16.67 1.21
CA ARG A 215 9.36 -16.46 1.52
C ARG A 215 9.57 -15.90 2.92
N LEU A 216 8.72 -14.98 3.39
CA LEU A 216 8.78 -14.47 4.76
C LEU A 216 8.58 -15.58 5.79
N HIS A 217 7.69 -16.54 5.51
CA HIS A 217 7.50 -17.71 6.39
C HIS A 217 8.74 -18.59 6.54
N ALA A 218 9.72 -18.54 5.63
CA ALA A 218 10.99 -19.26 5.78
C ALA A 218 11.87 -18.65 6.89
N ASP A 219 11.62 -17.41 7.29
CA ASP A 219 12.34 -16.76 8.38
C ASP A 219 11.76 -17.07 9.77
N ALA A 220 12.66 -17.45 10.69
CA ALA A 220 12.35 -17.63 12.10
C ALA A 220 11.96 -16.34 12.85
N ALA A 221 12.45 -15.16 12.46
CA ALA A 221 12.04 -13.90 13.09
C ALA A 221 10.61 -13.52 12.74
N PHE A 222 10.25 -13.59 11.46
CA PHE A 222 8.89 -13.39 10.99
C PHE A 222 7.91 -14.36 11.68
N ARG A 223 8.26 -15.65 11.78
CA ARG A 223 7.43 -16.63 12.52
C ARG A 223 7.23 -16.25 13.99
N ARG A 224 8.27 -15.75 14.69
CA ARG A 224 8.12 -15.27 16.08
C ARG A 224 7.22 -14.04 16.17
N ASP A 225 7.34 -13.11 15.22
CA ASP A 225 6.52 -11.90 15.21
C ASP A 225 5.05 -12.25 14.87
N LEU A 226 4.81 -13.26 14.01
CA LEU A 226 3.49 -13.85 13.79
C LEU A 226 2.91 -14.46 15.06
N ASP A 227 3.68 -15.27 15.80
CA ASP A 227 3.20 -15.86 17.06
C ASP A 227 2.81 -14.80 18.10
N ALA A 228 3.61 -13.73 18.19
CA ALA A 228 3.32 -12.59 19.07
C ALA A 228 2.05 -11.83 18.64
N ALA A 229 1.89 -11.59 17.33
CA ALA A 229 0.70 -10.95 16.77
C ALA A 229 -0.55 -11.83 16.94
N ARG A 230 -0.44 -13.15 16.79
CA ARG A 230 -1.54 -14.11 17.00
C ARG A 230 -2.08 -14.00 18.41
N ALA A 231 -1.20 -13.97 19.41
CA ALA A 231 -1.59 -13.80 20.81
C ALA A 231 -2.23 -12.43 21.09
N GLU A 232 -1.75 -11.36 20.45
CA GLU A 232 -2.35 -10.02 20.54
C GLU A 232 -3.76 -9.97 19.94
N LEU A 233 -3.92 -10.48 18.71
CA LEU A 233 -5.18 -10.49 17.98
C LEU A 233 -6.21 -11.41 18.62
N ALA A 234 -5.82 -12.54 19.20
CA ALA A 234 -6.74 -13.42 19.93
C ALA A 234 -7.37 -12.73 21.15
N ARG A 235 -6.64 -11.81 21.80
CA ARG A 235 -7.19 -10.99 22.91
C ARG A 235 -8.08 -9.86 22.40
N ALA A 236 -7.71 -9.22 21.30
CA ALA A 236 -8.45 -8.09 20.73
C ALA A 236 -9.73 -8.51 19.99
N TYR A 237 -9.71 -9.71 19.38
CA TYR A 237 -10.77 -10.24 18.52
C TYR A 237 -11.02 -11.73 18.85
N PRO A 238 -11.56 -12.04 20.03
CA PRO A 238 -11.84 -13.41 20.43
C PRO A 238 -12.81 -14.09 19.46
N ALA A 239 -12.64 -15.41 19.26
CA ALA A 239 -13.65 -16.21 18.59
C ALA A 239 -14.90 -16.24 19.49
N HIS A 240 -16.05 -15.92 18.90
CA HIS A 240 -17.36 -16.06 19.55
C HIS A 240 -17.92 -17.46 19.33
#